data_AF-C2CH78-F1
#
_entry.id   AF-C2CH78-F1
#
_cell.length_a   1.000
_cell.length_b   1.000
_cell.length_c   1.000
_cell.angle_alpha   90.00
_cell.angle_beta   90.00
_cell.angle_gamma   90.00
#
_symmetry.space_group_name_H-M   'P 1'
#
loop_
_entity.id
_entity.type
_entity.pdbx_description
1 polymer ?
#
loop_
_entity_poly.entity_id
_entity_poly.type
_entity_poly.pdbx_seq_one_letter_code
_entity_poly.pdbx_strand_id
1 'polypeptide(L)'
;MHELNGKAKAMVVTSSRQAAVKYKNAFVDYINKNNYKGIQALVAFSGKVKLDGKEYTESVMNNMSEDKLVNAFDSEMYQVLLVANKYQTGFDQPKLCAMYVDKRLKGVNAVQTLSRLNRIYPGYNKKTFVLDFRNEYEDIQKAFAPYYIETILGETITPSAIRELEKRISEYRFLDYYDIDEFNNLLYKDKRNSKDKEKMWALLDKSLRVINQNEELVKLEIRSEIRKFIRFYGFLIQATRFQDVDLHKKYNFLSYLIKEIEVGKIGNDFDIADKITATNFKQVQTGEHSSGIESDPLINSPKPNEVRFEEAVKEKLSKIVDDINLAYNKEFDFDVVTKSALQVRDLLLKDSKLIDSAKNNSINDFRFAYFDAVEEALVEGYEQNSDFFSILLNDGERNKQLMGVFLEDIYNSLKTVV
;
A
#
# COMPACT_ATOMS: atom_id res chain seq x y z
N MET A 1 25.02 15.70 11.50
CA MET A 1 24.91 14.75 10.36
C MET A 1 25.80 15.28 9.24
N HIS A 2 26.54 14.43 8.53
CA HIS A 2 27.32 14.85 7.35
C HIS A 2 26.64 14.52 6.02
N GLU A 3 25.66 13.60 6.03
CA GLU A 3 24.69 13.38 4.94
C GLU A 3 24.11 14.70 4.42
N LEU A 4 23.89 14.76 3.10
CA LEU A 4 23.39 15.93 2.36
C LEU A 4 24.13 17.24 2.68
N ASN A 5 25.46 17.18 2.82
CA ASN A 5 26.32 18.32 3.16
C ASN A 5 25.85 19.09 4.42
N GLY A 6 25.38 18.36 5.43
CA GLY A 6 24.88 18.92 6.70
C GLY A 6 23.40 19.31 6.69
N LYS A 7 22.71 19.25 5.53
CA LYS A 7 21.29 19.62 5.40
C LYS A 7 20.31 18.48 5.73
N ALA A 8 20.82 17.29 6.01
CA ALA A 8 20.02 16.11 6.36
C ALA A 8 19.17 16.33 7.62
N LYS A 9 17.93 15.84 7.57
CA LYS A 9 16.92 15.98 8.62
C LYS A 9 16.60 14.63 9.26
N ALA A 10 16.19 14.66 10.52
CA ALA A 10 15.71 13.50 11.26
C ALA A 10 14.29 13.73 11.82
N MET A 11 13.51 12.66 11.97
CA MET A 11 12.21 12.67 12.65
C MET A 11 12.24 11.71 13.84
N VAL A 12 11.60 12.09 14.94
CA VAL A 12 11.43 11.23 16.13
C VAL A 12 9.93 11.02 16.32
N VAL A 13 9.46 9.80 16.07
CA VAL A 13 8.05 9.40 16.19
C VAL A 13 7.82 8.90 17.60
N THR A 14 7.14 9.69 18.42
CA THR A 14 6.98 9.46 19.86
C THR A 14 5.66 8.78 20.21
N SER A 15 5.64 8.03 21.31
CA SER A 15 4.50 7.26 21.81
C SER A 15 3.24 8.10 22.10
N SER A 16 3.40 9.38 22.45
CA SER A 16 2.30 10.26 22.86
C SER A 16 2.67 11.75 22.77
N ARG A 17 1.67 12.63 22.83
CA ARG A 17 1.89 14.09 22.90
C ARG A 17 2.73 14.47 24.13
N GLN A 18 2.50 13.80 25.26
CA GLN A 18 3.29 13.93 26.49
C GLN A 18 4.75 13.49 26.28
N ALA A 19 5.00 12.41 25.53
CA ALA A 19 6.35 11.99 25.19
C ALA A 19 7.05 13.02 24.28
N ALA A 20 6.35 13.58 23.28
CA ALA A 20 6.88 14.65 22.43
C ALA A 20 7.35 15.88 23.25
N VAL A 21 6.57 16.31 24.25
CA VAL A 21 6.95 17.36 25.21
C VAL A 21 8.20 16.98 26.00
N LYS A 22 8.24 15.76 26.58
CA LYS A 22 9.38 15.28 27.38
C LYS A 22 10.67 15.20 26.56
N TYR A 23 10.63 14.60 25.37
CA TYR A 23 11.78 14.55 24.47
C TYR A 23 12.23 15.94 24.01
N LYS A 24 11.30 16.85 23.66
CA LYS A 24 11.64 18.23 23.27
C LYS A 24 12.42 18.97 24.37
N ASN A 25 11.99 18.84 25.64
CA ASN A 25 12.72 19.41 26.77
C ASN A 25 14.11 18.76 26.93
N ALA A 26 14.17 17.42 26.99
CA ALA A 26 15.43 16.69 27.14
C ALA A 26 16.44 16.95 26.01
N PHE A 27 15.97 17.14 24.77
CA PHE A 27 16.81 17.55 23.64
C PHE A 27 17.38 18.96 23.86
N VAL A 28 16.57 19.93 24.28
CA VAL A 28 17.02 21.30 24.57
C VAL A 28 18.04 21.31 25.70
N ASP A 29 17.78 20.60 26.80
CA ASP A 29 18.69 20.49 27.93
C ASP A 29 20.03 19.85 27.53
N TYR A 30 19.99 18.78 26.73
CA TYR A 30 21.19 18.10 26.23
C TYR A 30 21.98 18.95 25.22
N ILE A 31 21.30 19.67 24.31
CA ILE A 31 21.91 20.60 23.35
C ILE A 31 22.62 21.75 24.07
N ASN A 32 21.95 22.34 25.07
CA ASN A 32 22.51 23.42 25.88
C ASN A 32 23.72 22.94 26.72
N LYS A 33 23.57 21.80 27.42
CA LYS A 33 24.63 21.21 28.27
C LYS A 33 25.91 20.87 27.49
N ASN A 34 25.78 20.46 26.23
CA ASN A 34 26.91 20.11 25.36
C ASN A 34 27.28 21.23 24.36
N ASN A 35 26.64 22.41 24.44
CA ASN A 35 26.93 23.60 23.60
C ASN A 35 26.86 23.32 22.08
N TYR A 36 25.91 22.49 21.61
CA TYR A 36 25.76 22.17 20.19
C TYR A 36 25.07 23.31 19.42
N LYS A 37 25.83 24.04 18.61
CA LYS A 37 25.34 25.24 17.90
C LYS A 37 24.65 24.99 16.55
N GLY A 38 24.78 23.79 15.99
CA GLY A 38 24.27 23.41 14.66
C GLY A 38 23.20 22.31 14.67
N ILE A 39 22.53 22.12 15.81
CA ILE A 39 21.43 21.16 15.97
C ILE A 39 20.34 21.82 16.81
N GLN A 40 19.15 22.02 16.23
CA GLN A 40 17.94 22.31 17.00
C GLN A 40 16.80 21.36 16.64
N ALA A 41 15.86 21.21 17.57
CA ALA A 41 14.70 20.33 17.43
C ALA A 41 13.38 21.13 17.49
N LEU A 42 12.47 20.85 16.56
CA LEU A 42 11.07 21.29 16.59
C LEU A 42 10.18 20.16 17.13
N VAL A 43 9.01 20.48 17.68
CA VAL A 43 8.01 19.51 18.14
C VAL A 43 6.67 19.73 17.44
N ALA A 44 5.89 18.67 17.20
CA ALA A 44 4.58 18.76 16.55
C ALA A 44 3.53 17.85 17.20
N PHE A 45 2.45 18.45 17.72
CA PHE A 45 1.29 17.76 18.26
C PHE A 45 0.05 18.66 18.24
N SER A 46 -1.13 18.07 18.10
CA SER A 46 -2.41 18.80 18.16
C SER A 46 -2.83 19.10 19.60
N GLY A 47 -3.32 20.32 19.83
CA GLY A 47 -3.97 20.75 21.07
C GLY A 47 -3.02 20.97 22.25
N LYS A 48 -3.62 21.10 23.44
CA LYS A 48 -2.93 21.38 24.71
C LYS A 48 -2.51 20.09 25.41
N VAL A 49 -1.31 20.09 25.99
CA VAL A 49 -0.76 18.97 26.78
C VAL A 49 -0.43 19.48 28.18
N LYS A 50 -1.02 18.86 29.21
CA LYS A 50 -0.64 19.14 30.61
C LYS A 50 0.39 18.13 31.08
N LEU A 51 1.47 18.63 31.67
CA LEU A 51 2.58 17.85 32.21
C LEU A 51 3.18 18.62 33.40
N ASP A 52 3.34 17.94 34.54
CA ASP A 52 4.00 18.47 35.75
C ASP A 52 3.43 19.84 36.20
N GLY A 53 2.09 19.97 36.14
CA GLY A 53 1.35 21.19 36.48
C GLY A 53 1.35 22.29 35.42
N LYS A 54 2.19 22.19 34.38
CA LYS A 54 2.32 23.15 33.29
C LYS A 54 1.52 22.73 32.06
N GLU A 55 1.07 23.70 31.28
CA GLU A 55 0.40 23.47 30.00
C GLU A 55 1.33 23.85 28.83
N TYR A 56 1.41 22.96 27.85
CA TYR A 56 2.27 23.07 26.67
C TYR A 56 1.44 23.01 25.39
N THR A 57 1.82 23.83 24.40
CA THR A 57 1.33 23.76 23.01
C THR A 57 2.52 23.72 22.06
N GLU A 58 2.29 23.24 20.84
CA GLU A 58 3.26 23.28 19.75
C GLU A 58 3.84 24.68 19.54
N SER A 59 2.97 25.70 19.55
CA SER A 59 3.36 27.09 19.35
C SER A 59 4.28 27.65 20.45
N VAL A 60 3.99 27.33 21.72
CA VAL A 60 4.82 27.75 22.87
C VAL A 60 6.14 26.99 22.89
N MET A 61 6.17 25.71 22.52
CA MET A 61 7.42 24.92 22.54
C MET A 61 8.36 25.22 21.37
N ASN A 62 7.85 25.78 20.27
CA ASN A 62 8.65 26.17 19.11
C ASN A 62 8.88 27.69 18.98
N ASN A 63 8.26 28.52 19.83
CA ASN A 63 8.24 29.99 19.73
C ASN A 63 7.79 30.51 18.35
N MET A 64 6.87 29.81 17.68
CA MET A 64 6.33 30.16 16.36
C MET A 64 4.90 29.66 16.19
N SER A 65 4.17 30.17 15.20
CA SER A 65 2.85 29.68 14.84
C SER A 65 2.92 28.38 14.01
N GLU A 66 1.91 27.52 14.12
CA GLU A 66 1.93 26.14 13.58
C GLU A 66 2.07 26.09 12.04
N ASP A 67 1.55 27.11 11.34
CA ASP A 67 1.70 27.33 9.89
C ASP A 67 3.17 27.48 9.45
N LYS A 68 4.04 27.98 10.33
CA LYS A 68 5.45 28.27 10.01
C LYS A 68 6.38 27.09 10.26
N LEU A 69 5.91 26.06 10.98
CA LEU A 69 6.72 24.91 11.38
C LEU A 69 7.36 24.19 10.18
N VAL A 70 6.59 23.98 9.11
CA VAL A 70 7.06 23.30 7.87
C VAL A 70 8.23 24.06 7.24
N ASN A 71 8.08 25.37 7.06
CA ASN A 71 9.11 26.24 6.46
C ASN A 71 10.32 26.39 7.38
N ALA A 72 10.10 26.49 8.70
CA ALA A 72 11.17 26.50 9.68
C ALA A 72 11.98 25.19 9.64
N PHE A 73 11.32 24.03 9.55
CA PHE A 73 11.99 22.74 9.49
C PHE A 73 12.79 22.51 8.20
N ASP A 74 12.41 23.13 7.08
CA ASP A 74 13.22 23.05 5.85
C ASP A 74 14.53 23.85 5.94
N SER A 75 14.50 24.98 6.68
CA SER A 75 15.64 25.88 6.91
C SER A 75 16.82 25.21 7.65
N GLU A 76 18.01 25.79 7.57
CA GLU A 76 19.22 25.21 8.17
C GLU A 76 19.31 25.37 9.70
N MET A 77 18.34 26.03 10.34
CA MET A 77 18.32 26.23 11.79
C MET A 77 17.85 25.01 12.59
N TYR A 78 17.10 24.09 11.98
CA TYR A 78 16.50 22.93 12.66
C TYR A 78 16.81 21.61 11.95
N GLN A 79 17.15 20.58 12.71
CA GLN A 79 17.67 19.29 12.20
C GLN A 79 16.78 18.11 12.61
N VAL A 80 15.99 18.25 13.67
CA VAL A 80 15.15 17.18 14.24
C VAL A 80 13.70 17.65 14.37
N LEU A 81 12.74 16.82 13.98
CA LEU A 81 11.30 17.05 14.20
C LEU A 81 10.71 15.93 15.07
N LEU A 82 10.26 16.28 16.26
CA LEU A 82 9.62 15.39 17.23
C LEU A 82 8.10 15.37 16.98
N VAL A 83 7.54 14.24 16.57
CA VAL A 83 6.11 14.10 16.25
C VAL A 83 5.42 13.14 17.21
N ALA A 84 4.13 13.37 17.48
CA ALA A 84 3.25 12.40 18.14
C ALA A 84 2.32 11.74 17.12
N ASN A 85 1.32 12.48 16.64
CA ASN A 85 0.37 12.04 15.58
C ASN A 85 0.36 12.98 14.35
N LYS A 86 0.78 14.26 14.50
CA LYS A 86 0.92 15.18 13.36
C LYS A 86 1.97 14.68 12.37
N TYR A 87 1.81 15.04 11.11
CA TYR A 87 2.79 14.84 10.04
C TYR A 87 3.17 13.38 9.71
N GLN A 88 2.45 12.38 10.23
CA GLN A 88 2.51 11.00 9.73
C GLN A 88 1.80 10.86 8.37
N THR A 89 0.80 11.70 8.13
CA THR A 89 0.13 11.95 6.84
C THR A 89 0.36 13.40 6.39
N GLY A 90 0.15 13.68 5.09
CA GLY A 90 0.20 15.03 4.48
C GLY A 90 1.56 15.73 4.41
N PHE A 91 2.51 15.41 5.29
CA PHE A 91 3.82 16.06 5.34
C PHE A 91 4.81 15.46 4.34
N ASP A 92 5.62 16.33 3.73
CA ASP A 92 6.71 15.94 2.84
C ASP A 92 7.98 16.73 3.15
N GLN A 93 9.13 16.04 3.15
CA GLN A 93 10.44 16.64 3.39
C GLN A 93 11.52 15.77 2.74
N PRO A 94 11.93 16.06 1.49
CA PRO A 94 12.93 15.27 0.76
C PRO A 94 14.27 15.09 1.49
N LYS A 95 14.69 16.05 2.32
CA LYS A 95 15.94 16.00 3.11
C LYS A 95 15.88 15.05 4.33
N LEU A 96 14.73 14.42 4.60
CA LEU A 96 14.55 13.50 5.73
C LEU A 96 15.30 12.17 5.48
N CYS A 97 16.39 11.96 6.22
CA CYS A 97 17.28 10.81 6.07
C CYS A 97 17.16 9.79 7.22
N ALA A 98 16.82 10.24 8.43
CA ALA A 98 16.76 9.38 9.62
C ALA A 98 15.39 9.43 10.31
N MET A 99 14.93 8.28 10.81
CA MET A 99 13.75 8.18 11.67
C MET A 99 14.04 7.36 12.93
N TYR A 100 13.62 7.89 14.08
CA TYR A 100 13.71 7.23 15.38
C TYR A 100 12.29 6.95 15.88
N VAL A 101 11.98 5.72 16.28
CA VAL A 101 10.60 5.29 16.57
C VAL A 101 10.45 4.83 18.03
N ASP A 102 9.84 5.68 18.85
CA ASP A 102 9.32 5.37 20.19
C ASP A 102 7.78 5.16 20.13
N LYS A 103 7.24 4.58 19.05
CA LYS A 103 5.80 4.39 18.88
C LYS A 103 5.50 3.01 18.32
N ARG A 104 4.45 2.34 18.83
CA ARG A 104 3.95 1.13 18.18
C ARG A 104 3.31 1.46 16.83
N LEU A 105 3.78 0.81 15.78
CA LEU A 105 3.34 0.96 14.39
C LEU A 105 2.72 -0.36 13.92
N LYS A 106 1.54 -0.32 13.28
CA LYS A 106 0.84 -1.50 12.76
C LYS A 106 0.11 -1.18 11.46
N GLY A 107 0.02 -2.16 10.56
CA GLY A 107 -0.63 -2.04 9.26
C GLY A 107 -0.20 -0.80 8.47
N VAL A 108 -1.17 -0.17 7.79
CA VAL A 108 -0.98 1.02 6.93
C VAL A 108 -0.21 2.15 7.63
N ASN A 109 -0.38 2.31 8.95
CA ASN A 109 0.32 3.35 9.72
C ASN A 109 1.85 3.13 9.80
N ALA A 110 2.33 1.88 9.77
CA ALA A 110 3.77 1.60 9.70
C ALA A 110 4.32 2.03 8.32
N VAL A 111 3.63 1.63 7.25
CA VAL A 111 4.00 1.95 5.86
C VAL A 111 4.00 3.46 5.64
N GLN A 112 2.92 4.16 5.99
CA GLN A 112 2.80 5.61 5.84
C GLN A 112 3.81 6.40 6.67
N THR A 113 4.26 5.86 7.80
CA THR A 113 5.26 6.49 8.68
C THR A 113 6.67 6.30 8.13
N LEU A 114 7.11 5.04 7.93
CA LEU A 114 8.49 4.76 7.50
C LEU A 114 8.75 5.18 6.05
N SER A 115 7.74 5.11 5.16
CA SER A 115 7.89 5.53 3.75
C SER A 115 8.14 7.03 3.57
N ARG A 116 8.01 7.87 4.62
CA ARG A 116 8.42 9.29 4.59
C ARG A 116 9.92 9.45 4.29
N LEU A 117 10.73 8.43 4.59
CA LEU A 117 12.15 8.41 4.25
C LEU A 117 12.40 8.21 2.74
N ASN A 118 11.49 7.52 2.03
CA ASN A 118 11.63 7.11 0.63
C ASN A 118 11.33 8.25 -0.39
N ARG A 119 11.82 9.45 -0.09
CA ARG A 119 11.72 10.63 -0.94
C ARG A 119 13.06 10.92 -1.61
N ILE A 120 13.06 11.01 -2.94
CA ILE A 120 14.23 11.33 -3.75
C ILE A 120 14.66 12.78 -3.47
N TYR A 121 15.96 13.03 -3.38
CA TYR A 121 16.54 14.38 -3.29
C TYR A 121 17.73 14.49 -4.26
N PRO A 122 17.75 15.47 -5.20
CA PRO A 122 18.78 15.55 -6.23
C PRO A 122 20.22 15.74 -5.71
N GLY A 123 21.18 15.21 -6.47
CA GLY A 123 22.61 15.50 -6.33
C GLY A 123 23.43 14.50 -5.51
N TYR A 124 22.81 13.66 -4.67
CA TYR A 124 23.52 12.68 -3.84
C TYR A 124 22.70 11.40 -3.62
N ASN A 125 23.38 10.26 -3.45
CA ASN A 125 22.77 9.01 -3.00
C ASN A 125 22.36 9.10 -1.53
N LYS A 126 21.23 9.78 -1.28
CA LYS A 126 20.59 9.93 0.03
C LYS A 126 20.41 8.56 0.69
N LYS A 127 21.06 8.35 1.84
CA LYS A 127 20.85 7.14 2.64
C LYS A 127 19.68 7.33 3.60
N THR A 128 18.92 6.26 3.80
CA THR A 128 17.82 6.19 4.76
C THR A 128 18.25 5.36 5.97
N PHE A 129 17.82 5.74 7.16
CA PHE A 129 18.12 5.05 8.41
C PHE A 129 16.89 5.04 9.33
N VAL A 130 16.56 3.88 9.89
CA VAL A 130 15.51 3.71 10.89
C VAL A 130 16.13 3.10 12.14
N LEU A 131 15.81 3.65 13.31
CA LEU A 131 16.08 3.04 14.61
C LEU A 131 14.78 2.95 15.40
N ASP A 132 14.27 1.74 15.56
CA ASP A 132 13.04 1.44 16.29
C ASP A 132 13.36 0.98 17.72
N PHE A 133 12.51 1.38 18.67
CA PHE A 133 12.62 1.05 20.10
C PHE A 133 11.36 0.34 20.64
N ARG A 134 10.38 0.00 19.79
CA ARG A 134 9.02 -0.42 20.19
C ARG A 134 8.36 -1.52 19.36
N ASN A 135 8.83 -1.76 18.14
CA ASN A 135 8.23 -2.73 17.21
C ASN A 135 9.18 -3.88 16.94
N GLU A 136 8.64 -5.10 16.95
CA GLU A 136 9.36 -6.29 16.48
C GLU A 136 9.40 -6.27 14.94
N TYR A 137 10.45 -6.87 14.38
CA TYR A 137 10.72 -6.87 12.93
C TYR A 137 9.58 -7.51 12.13
N GLU A 138 9.02 -8.61 12.63
CA GLU A 138 7.93 -9.37 12.00
C GLU A 138 6.62 -8.58 11.95
N ASP A 139 6.34 -7.72 12.94
CA ASP A 139 5.14 -6.86 12.98
C ASP A 139 5.25 -5.73 11.95
N ILE A 140 6.46 -5.19 11.71
CA ILE A 140 6.73 -4.24 10.62
C ILE A 140 6.68 -4.94 9.25
N GLN A 141 7.28 -6.13 9.12
CA GLN A 141 7.27 -6.94 7.90
C GLN A 141 5.83 -7.24 7.44
N LYS A 142 4.96 -7.73 8.36
CA LYS A 142 3.52 -7.94 8.09
C LYS A 142 2.80 -6.65 7.73
N ALA A 143 3.13 -5.54 8.40
CA ALA A 143 2.48 -4.25 8.13
C ALA A 143 2.79 -3.70 6.74
N PHE A 144 3.98 -3.99 6.19
CA PHE A 144 4.33 -3.68 4.81
C PHE A 144 3.72 -4.64 3.79
N ALA A 145 3.21 -5.80 4.21
CA ALA A 145 2.97 -6.92 3.31
C ALA A 145 1.95 -6.68 2.19
N PRO A 146 0.73 -6.17 2.47
CA PRO A 146 -0.25 -5.86 1.42
C PRO A 146 0.24 -4.82 0.39
N TYR A 147 1.27 -4.05 0.72
CA TYR A 147 1.80 -2.95 -0.08
C TYR A 147 3.15 -3.26 -0.74
N TYR A 148 3.79 -4.37 -0.36
CA TYR A 148 5.06 -4.80 -0.91
C TYR A 148 4.83 -5.63 -2.17
N ILE A 149 4.50 -4.95 -3.27
CA ILE A 149 4.33 -5.55 -4.60
C ILE A 149 5.70 -5.88 -5.21
N GLU A 150 6.51 -6.65 -4.49
CA GLU A 150 7.64 -7.37 -5.06
C GLU A 150 7.17 -8.79 -5.41
N THR A 151 7.54 -9.27 -6.59
CA THR A 151 7.20 -10.63 -7.03
C THR A 151 7.98 -11.61 -6.18
N ILE A 152 7.31 -12.20 -5.18
CA ILE A 152 7.91 -13.11 -4.20
C ILE A 152 8.63 -14.24 -4.93
N LEU A 153 9.92 -14.39 -4.66
CA LEU A 153 10.71 -15.56 -5.01
C LEU A 153 10.46 -16.68 -3.97
N GLY A 154 9.18 -16.95 -3.69
CA GLY A 154 8.74 -17.87 -2.63
C GLY A 154 9.02 -19.33 -2.93
N GLU A 155 9.11 -19.67 -4.21
CA GLU A 155 9.65 -20.94 -4.69
C GLU A 155 11.12 -20.75 -5.07
N THR A 156 11.96 -21.72 -4.72
CA THR A 156 13.30 -21.85 -5.31
C THR A 156 13.18 -21.86 -6.84
N ILE A 157 13.80 -20.91 -7.56
CA ILE A 157 13.73 -20.89 -9.03
C ILE A 157 14.45 -22.13 -9.58
N THR A 158 13.68 -23.15 -9.87
CA THR A 158 14.12 -24.34 -10.57
C THR A 158 14.07 -24.09 -12.09
N PRO A 159 14.91 -24.79 -12.88
CA PRO A 159 14.74 -24.81 -14.33
C PRO A 159 13.33 -25.24 -14.78
N SER A 160 12.64 -26.09 -14.00
CA SER A 160 11.24 -26.48 -14.22
C SER A 160 10.26 -25.30 -14.12
N ALA A 161 10.39 -24.42 -13.11
CA ALA A 161 9.51 -23.25 -12.99
C ALA A 161 9.61 -22.31 -14.21
N ILE A 162 10.79 -22.20 -14.83
CA ILE A 162 10.96 -21.44 -16.08
C ILE A 162 10.37 -22.18 -17.28
N ARG A 163 10.43 -23.51 -17.34
CA ARG A 163 9.72 -24.32 -18.36
C ARG A 163 8.19 -24.19 -18.26
N GLU A 164 7.65 -24.07 -17.06
CA GLU A 164 6.21 -23.84 -16.85
C GLU A 164 5.79 -22.44 -17.28
N LEU A 165 6.58 -21.41 -16.97
CA LEU A 165 6.41 -20.06 -17.52
C LEU A 165 6.50 -20.04 -19.05
N GLU A 166 7.49 -20.72 -19.63
CA GLU A 166 7.65 -20.88 -21.08
C GLU A 166 6.40 -21.54 -21.71
N LYS A 167 5.85 -22.58 -21.07
CA LYS A 167 4.62 -23.25 -21.50
C LYS A 167 3.42 -22.31 -21.48
N ARG A 168 3.14 -21.64 -20.35
CA ARG A 168 2.00 -20.71 -20.22
C ARG A 168 2.09 -19.55 -21.23
N ILE A 169 3.28 -18.98 -21.42
CA ILE A 169 3.51 -17.95 -22.45
C ILE A 169 3.21 -18.49 -23.86
N SER A 170 3.58 -19.75 -24.15
CA SER A 170 3.34 -20.38 -25.45
C SER A 170 1.86 -20.71 -25.70
N GLU A 171 1.05 -20.90 -24.66
CA GLU A 171 -0.39 -21.19 -24.77
C GLU A 171 -1.19 -20.01 -25.37
N TYR A 172 -0.71 -18.78 -25.21
CA TYR A 172 -1.26 -17.56 -25.84
C TYR A 172 -0.88 -17.39 -27.33
N ARG A 173 -0.04 -18.27 -27.90
CA ARG A 173 0.27 -18.39 -29.36
C ARG A 173 0.77 -17.12 -30.09
N PHE A 174 1.24 -16.10 -29.38
CA PHE A 174 1.81 -14.89 -30.01
C PHE A 174 3.31 -15.02 -30.37
N LEU A 175 3.97 -16.13 -30.01
CA LEU A 175 5.37 -16.39 -30.31
C LEU A 175 5.51 -17.42 -31.45
N ASP A 176 6.31 -17.07 -32.45
CA ASP A 176 6.79 -18.00 -33.48
C ASP A 176 8.31 -18.22 -33.34
N TYR A 177 8.77 -19.45 -33.58
CA TYR A 177 10.17 -19.84 -33.41
C TYR A 177 11.11 -19.15 -34.42
N TYR A 178 10.69 -19.02 -35.68
CA TYR A 178 11.49 -18.38 -36.72
C TYR A 178 11.56 -16.86 -36.51
N ASP A 179 10.48 -16.25 -36.03
CA ASP A 179 10.49 -14.81 -35.69
C ASP A 179 11.40 -14.49 -34.50
N ILE A 180 11.43 -15.36 -33.49
CA ILE A 180 12.38 -15.27 -32.37
C ILE A 180 13.83 -15.46 -32.87
N ASP A 181 14.07 -16.41 -33.80
CA ASP A 181 15.41 -16.68 -34.32
C ASP A 181 15.91 -15.55 -35.24
N GLU A 182 15.12 -15.06 -36.20
CA GLU A 182 15.50 -13.90 -37.03
C GLU A 182 15.74 -12.65 -36.16
N PHE A 183 14.92 -12.42 -35.14
CA PHE A 183 15.13 -11.29 -34.22
C PHE A 183 16.47 -11.38 -33.49
N ASN A 184 16.86 -12.58 -33.02
CA ASN A 184 18.15 -12.78 -32.37
C ASN A 184 19.33 -12.72 -33.36
N ASN A 185 19.18 -13.26 -34.56
CA ASN A 185 20.17 -13.13 -35.64
C ASN A 185 20.38 -11.67 -36.09
N LEU A 186 19.37 -10.81 -35.95
CA LEU A 186 19.50 -9.36 -36.12
C LEU A 186 20.13 -8.69 -34.89
N LEU A 187 19.72 -9.09 -33.68
CA LEU A 187 20.24 -8.57 -32.41
C LEU A 187 21.75 -8.77 -32.27
N TYR A 188 22.28 -9.95 -32.64
CA TYR A 188 23.70 -10.29 -32.50
C TYR A 188 24.62 -9.77 -33.62
N LYS A 189 24.13 -8.93 -34.55
CA LYS A 189 25.00 -8.26 -35.54
C LYS A 189 25.87 -7.18 -34.89
N ASP A 190 27.18 -7.22 -35.17
CA ASP A 190 28.17 -6.18 -34.76
C ASP A 190 27.73 -4.75 -35.11
N LYS A 191 27.03 -4.59 -36.23
CA LYS A 191 26.45 -3.32 -36.69
C LYS A 191 25.06 -3.56 -37.28
N ARG A 192 24.04 -3.01 -36.63
CA ARG A 192 22.64 -2.99 -37.10
C ARG A 192 22.36 -1.67 -37.83
N ASN A 193 21.86 -1.74 -39.06
CA ASN A 193 21.41 -0.56 -39.82
C ASN A 193 19.90 -0.31 -39.64
N SER A 194 19.35 0.78 -40.20
CA SER A 194 17.93 1.12 -40.07
C SER A 194 16.99 0.01 -40.56
N LYS A 195 17.33 -0.70 -41.65
CA LYS A 195 16.53 -1.82 -42.17
C LYS A 195 16.61 -3.06 -41.28
N ASP A 196 17.71 -3.27 -40.56
CA ASP A 196 17.78 -4.31 -39.53
C ASP A 196 16.84 -3.97 -38.37
N LYS A 197 16.80 -2.70 -37.94
CA LYS A 197 15.84 -2.24 -36.93
C LYS A 197 14.40 -2.40 -37.40
N GLU A 198 14.06 -1.91 -38.60
CA GLU A 198 12.72 -2.04 -39.21
C GLU A 198 12.24 -3.50 -39.26
N LYS A 199 13.15 -4.44 -39.57
CA LYS A 199 12.87 -5.89 -39.48
C LYS A 199 12.60 -6.33 -38.04
N MET A 200 13.45 -6.00 -37.07
CA MET A 200 13.22 -6.34 -35.65
C MET A 200 11.87 -5.81 -35.15
N TRP A 201 11.49 -4.59 -35.52
CA TRP A 201 10.17 -4.01 -35.27
C TRP A 201 9.03 -4.81 -35.92
N ALA A 202 9.17 -5.20 -37.19
CA ALA A 202 8.16 -5.99 -37.89
C ALA A 202 7.96 -7.39 -37.29
N LEU A 203 9.01 -8.00 -36.70
CA LEU A 203 8.92 -9.27 -35.99
C LEU A 203 8.16 -9.13 -34.66
N LEU A 204 8.47 -8.09 -33.87
CA LEU A 204 7.71 -7.79 -32.65
C LEU A 204 6.24 -7.45 -32.95
N ASP A 205 5.97 -6.68 -34.02
CA ASP A 205 4.62 -6.27 -34.41
C ASP A 205 3.71 -7.44 -34.84
N LYS A 206 4.28 -8.56 -35.33
CA LYS A 206 3.50 -9.80 -35.51
C LYS A 206 2.95 -10.31 -34.18
N SER A 207 3.81 -10.45 -33.17
CA SER A 207 3.41 -10.84 -31.81
C SER A 207 2.44 -9.85 -31.20
N LEU A 208 2.70 -8.54 -31.32
CA LEU A 208 1.78 -7.51 -30.83
C LEU A 208 0.42 -7.55 -31.51
N ARG A 209 0.33 -7.90 -32.81
CA ARG A 209 -0.96 -8.08 -33.49
C ARG A 209 -1.76 -9.24 -32.93
N VAL A 210 -1.13 -10.38 -32.60
CA VAL A 210 -1.80 -11.50 -31.93
C VAL A 210 -2.23 -11.11 -30.52
N ILE A 211 -1.35 -10.48 -29.72
CA ILE A 211 -1.69 -10.01 -28.36
C ILE A 211 -2.88 -9.05 -28.39
N ASN A 212 -2.87 -8.07 -29.30
CA ASN A 212 -3.90 -7.04 -29.40
C ASN A 212 -5.28 -7.53 -29.88
N GLN A 213 -5.38 -8.75 -30.42
CA GLN A 213 -6.65 -9.38 -30.78
C GLN A 213 -7.41 -9.97 -29.57
N ASN A 214 -6.76 -10.11 -28.41
CA ASN A 214 -7.40 -10.58 -27.18
C ASN A 214 -8.07 -9.43 -26.43
N GLU A 215 -8.88 -9.77 -25.41
CA GLU A 215 -9.46 -8.81 -24.46
C GLU A 215 -8.39 -8.20 -23.54
N GLU A 216 -8.66 -7.01 -22.97
CA GLU A 216 -7.67 -6.29 -22.15
C GLU A 216 -7.21 -7.09 -20.91
N LEU A 217 -8.09 -7.89 -20.29
CA LEU A 217 -7.72 -8.80 -19.20
C LEU A 217 -6.63 -9.80 -19.64
N VAL A 218 -6.80 -10.43 -20.81
CA VAL A 218 -5.84 -11.38 -21.38
C VAL A 218 -4.53 -10.68 -21.76
N LYS A 219 -4.57 -9.41 -22.21
CA LYS A 219 -3.35 -8.62 -22.44
C LYS A 219 -2.59 -8.35 -21.13
N LEU A 220 -3.30 -8.08 -20.03
CA LEU A 220 -2.70 -7.91 -18.70
C LEU A 220 -2.10 -9.21 -18.17
N GLU A 221 -2.75 -10.36 -18.39
CA GLU A 221 -2.19 -11.68 -18.09
C GLU A 221 -0.90 -11.96 -18.87
N ILE A 222 -0.93 -11.79 -20.20
CA ILE A 222 0.24 -11.96 -21.08
C ILE A 222 1.40 -11.07 -20.59
N ARG A 223 1.13 -9.80 -20.28
CA ARG A 223 2.12 -8.86 -19.72
C ARG A 223 2.65 -9.34 -18.36
N SER A 224 1.80 -9.95 -17.52
CA SER A 224 2.19 -10.52 -16.22
C SER A 224 3.12 -11.72 -16.37
N GLU A 225 2.79 -12.70 -17.21
CA GLU A 225 3.62 -13.88 -17.44
C GLU A 225 4.97 -13.51 -18.09
N ILE A 226 4.98 -12.58 -19.07
CA ILE A 226 6.22 -12.07 -19.67
C ILE A 226 7.13 -11.43 -18.60
N ARG A 227 6.57 -10.60 -17.70
CA ARG A 227 7.33 -10.00 -16.58
C ARG A 227 7.92 -11.05 -15.64
N LYS A 228 7.17 -12.10 -15.31
CA LYS A 228 7.65 -13.22 -14.47
C LYS A 228 8.80 -13.94 -15.16
N PHE A 229 8.64 -14.30 -16.45
CA PHE A 229 9.68 -14.99 -17.22
C PHE A 229 10.97 -14.18 -17.34
N ILE A 230 10.90 -12.89 -17.69
CA ILE A 230 12.08 -12.01 -17.80
C ILE A 230 12.82 -11.95 -16.45
N ARG A 231 12.09 -11.77 -15.34
CA ARG A 231 12.66 -11.72 -13.99
C ARG A 231 13.31 -13.05 -13.57
N PHE A 232 12.60 -14.16 -13.78
CA PHE A 232 13.04 -15.49 -13.34
C PHE A 232 14.24 -15.99 -14.14
N TYR A 233 14.20 -15.84 -15.46
CA TYR A 233 15.34 -16.17 -16.34
C TYR A 233 16.53 -15.25 -16.07
N GLY A 234 16.30 -13.93 -15.94
CA GLY A 234 17.32 -12.94 -15.61
C GLY A 234 18.02 -13.20 -14.28
N PHE A 235 17.31 -13.69 -13.26
CA PHE A 235 17.91 -14.16 -12.01
C PHE A 235 18.72 -15.45 -12.23
N LEU A 236 18.15 -16.45 -12.91
CA LEU A 236 18.74 -17.78 -13.01
C LEU A 236 20.05 -17.80 -13.82
N ILE A 237 20.21 -16.93 -14.82
CA ILE A 237 21.49 -16.75 -15.54
C ILE A 237 22.56 -16.00 -14.74
N GLN A 238 22.19 -15.30 -13.66
CA GLN A 238 23.14 -14.65 -12.75
C GLN A 238 23.52 -15.58 -11.58
N ALA A 239 22.56 -16.35 -11.07
CA ALA A 239 22.75 -17.25 -9.94
C ALA A 239 23.37 -18.60 -10.30
N THR A 240 23.31 -19.03 -11.57
CA THR A 240 23.71 -20.38 -11.99
C THR A 240 24.46 -20.40 -13.33
N ARG A 241 25.15 -21.50 -13.62
CA ARG A 241 25.80 -21.75 -14.94
C ARG A 241 24.83 -22.34 -15.97
N PHE A 242 23.55 -21.97 -15.91
CA PHE A 242 22.52 -22.50 -16.79
C PHE A 242 22.74 -22.08 -18.24
N GLN A 243 22.61 -23.03 -19.17
CA GLN A 243 22.80 -22.83 -20.60
C GLN A 243 21.63 -23.46 -21.37
N ASP A 244 20.74 -22.60 -21.84
CA ASP A 244 19.70 -22.94 -22.81
C ASP A 244 19.64 -21.80 -23.83
N VAL A 245 19.92 -22.12 -25.10
CA VAL A 245 20.04 -21.16 -26.19
C VAL A 245 18.68 -20.62 -26.61
N ASP A 246 17.65 -21.47 -26.67
CA ASP A 246 16.34 -21.06 -27.19
C ASP A 246 15.53 -20.31 -26.11
N LEU A 247 15.72 -20.67 -24.84
CA LEU A 247 15.21 -19.92 -23.70
C LEU A 247 15.90 -18.54 -23.59
N HIS A 248 17.19 -18.44 -23.96
CA HIS A 248 17.90 -17.16 -24.08
C HIS A 248 17.36 -16.29 -25.23
N LYS A 249 17.15 -16.89 -26.41
CA LYS A 249 16.53 -16.19 -27.56
C LYS A 249 15.14 -15.66 -27.21
N LYS A 250 14.33 -16.46 -26.50
CA LYS A 250 13.00 -16.06 -25.97
C LYS A 250 13.12 -14.91 -24.97
N TYR A 251 14.05 -14.98 -24.02
CA TYR A 251 14.32 -13.89 -23.07
C TYR A 251 14.66 -12.58 -23.78
N ASN A 252 15.53 -12.61 -24.80
CA ASN A 252 15.88 -11.44 -25.60
C ASN A 252 14.65 -10.87 -26.31
N PHE A 253 13.91 -11.70 -27.05
CA PHE A 253 12.71 -11.27 -27.79
C PHE A 253 11.67 -10.62 -26.86
N LEU A 254 11.35 -11.30 -25.75
CA LEU A 254 10.38 -10.84 -24.76
C LEU A 254 10.81 -9.54 -24.04
N SER A 255 12.11 -9.35 -23.80
CA SER A 255 12.66 -8.14 -23.16
C SER A 255 12.56 -6.88 -24.01
N TYR A 256 12.35 -7.02 -25.33
CA TYR A 256 11.93 -5.92 -26.20
C TYR A 256 10.40 -5.88 -26.34
N LEU A 257 9.75 -7.02 -26.62
CA LEU A 257 8.29 -7.10 -26.82
C LEU A 257 7.49 -6.48 -25.67
N ILE A 258 7.91 -6.69 -24.42
CA ILE A 258 7.23 -6.15 -23.24
C ILE A 258 7.06 -4.62 -23.32
N LYS A 259 8.07 -3.88 -23.81
CA LYS A 259 8.08 -2.41 -23.81
C LYS A 259 6.95 -1.85 -24.67
N GLU A 260 6.70 -2.50 -25.80
CA GLU A 260 5.63 -2.16 -26.74
C GLU A 260 4.22 -2.54 -26.23
N ILE A 261 4.13 -3.38 -25.20
CA ILE A 261 2.89 -3.66 -24.45
C ILE A 261 2.69 -2.62 -23.32
N GLU A 262 3.77 -2.01 -22.83
CA GLU A 262 3.72 -1.00 -21.76
C GLU A 262 3.41 0.41 -22.28
N VAL A 263 3.87 0.73 -23.50
CA VAL A 263 3.73 2.06 -24.13
C VAL A 263 2.77 2.01 -25.32
N GLY A 264 1.55 2.50 -25.13
CA GLY A 264 0.51 2.52 -26.17
C GLY A 264 0.85 3.45 -27.35
N LYS A 265 1.57 2.92 -28.35
CA LYS A 265 1.83 3.53 -29.67
C LYS A 265 2.29 5.01 -29.66
N ILE A 266 3.51 5.27 -29.19
CA ILE A 266 4.32 6.41 -29.68
C ILE A 266 5.70 5.90 -30.07
N GLY A 267 6.20 6.33 -31.24
CA GLY A 267 7.20 5.57 -31.98
C GLY A 267 8.67 5.83 -31.63
N ASN A 268 9.47 4.80 -31.93
CA ASN A 268 10.84 4.89 -32.45
C ASN A 268 11.94 5.43 -31.52
N ASP A 269 11.69 5.52 -30.21
CA ASP A 269 12.71 5.91 -29.24
C ASP A 269 13.41 4.68 -28.62
N PHE A 270 14.62 4.38 -29.10
CA PHE A 270 15.49 3.35 -28.51
C PHE A 270 16.32 3.99 -27.39
N ASP A 271 15.81 4.03 -26.16
CA ASP A 271 16.63 4.45 -25.03
C ASP A 271 17.84 3.52 -24.85
N ILE A 272 19.02 4.12 -24.72
CA ILE A 272 20.33 3.47 -24.85
C ILE A 272 20.80 3.05 -23.45
N ALA A 273 20.09 2.09 -22.87
CA ALA A 273 20.46 1.42 -21.63
C ALA A 273 21.65 0.45 -21.81
N ASP A 274 22.70 0.89 -22.51
CA ASP A 274 23.89 0.11 -22.83
C ASP A 274 25.12 0.75 -22.14
N LYS A 275 25.90 -0.10 -21.45
CA LYS A 275 27.01 0.23 -20.53
C LYS A 275 26.62 0.88 -19.20
N ILE A 276 26.61 0.08 -18.14
CA ILE A 276 27.71 -0.01 -17.14
C ILE A 276 27.46 -1.25 -16.27
N THR A 277 28.40 -2.19 -16.26
CA THR A 277 28.38 -3.34 -15.35
C THR A 277 29.42 -3.12 -14.27
N ALA A 278 28.99 -2.93 -13.01
CA ALA A 278 29.88 -2.78 -11.87
C ALA A 278 30.05 -4.13 -11.15
N THR A 279 31.27 -4.67 -11.15
CA THR A 279 31.64 -5.89 -10.41
C THR A 279 32.74 -5.60 -9.38
N ASN A 280 32.86 -6.50 -8.39
CA ASN A 280 33.83 -6.49 -7.29
C ASN A 280 33.65 -5.36 -6.24
N PHE A 281 32.66 -5.54 -5.35
CA PHE A 281 32.74 -5.04 -3.98
C PHE A 281 32.76 -6.21 -3.00
N LYS A 282 33.51 -6.07 -1.89
CA LYS A 282 33.49 -7.02 -0.77
C LYS A 282 33.28 -6.25 0.51
N GLN A 283 32.18 -6.57 1.19
CA GLN A 283 31.81 -6.05 2.50
C GLN A 283 31.77 -7.21 3.49
N VAL A 284 32.11 -6.97 4.75
CA VAL A 284 32.10 -7.99 5.81
C VAL A 284 31.02 -7.65 6.82
N GLN A 285 30.28 -8.67 7.24
CA GLN A 285 28.99 -8.55 7.90
C GLN A 285 28.99 -9.42 9.16
N THR A 286 28.44 -8.89 10.25
CA THR A 286 28.38 -9.56 11.56
C THR A 286 27.04 -10.26 11.83
N GLY A 287 26.10 -10.17 10.88
CA GLY A 287 24.77 -10.77 10.92
C GLY A 287 23.87 -10.15 9.84
N GLU A 288 22.89 -10.91 9.36
CA GLU A 288 21.86 -10.45 8.41
C GLU A 288 20.53 -11.12 8.75
N HIS A 289 19.42 -10.39 8.53
CA HIS A 289 18.07 -10.92 8.67
C HIS A 289 17.27 -10.51 7.42
N SER A 290 16.75 -11.49 6.71
CA SER A 290 16.12 -11.33 5.39
C SER A 290 14.96 -12.31 5.22
N SER A 291 13.74 -11.86 5.50
CA SER A 291 12.50 -12.63 5.31
C SER A 291 11.57 -11.94 4.30
N GLY A 292 11.04 -12.74 3.37
CA GLY A 292 10.15 -12.30 2.29
C GLY A 292 8.74 -11.92 2.76
N ILE A 293 7.94 -11.33 1.86
CA ILE A 293 6.73 -10.57 2.21
C ILE A 293 5.59 -10.90 1.23
N GLU A 294 4.35 -11.08 1.71
CA GLU A 294 3.17 -11.57 0.94
C GLU A 294 2.07 -10.50 0.69
N SER A 295 1.37 -10.54 -0.46
CA SER A 295 0.44 -9.49 -0.94
C SER A 295 -0.83 -10.04 -1.62
N ASP A 296 -1.98 -9.36 -1.48
CA ASP A 296 -3.31 -9.78 -1.99
C ASP A 296 -4.25 -8.57 -2.32
N PRO A 297 -4.76 -8.40 -3.58
CA PRO A 297 -5.69 -7.31 -3.92
C PRO A 297 -6.76 -7.59 -5.05
N LEU A 298 -8.08 -7.65 -4.76
CA LEU A 298 -9.15 -7.46 -5.80
C LEU A 298 -10.60 -7.33 -5.25
N ILE A 299 -11.42 -6.42 -5.79
CA ILE A 299 -12.62 -5.94 -5.05
C ILE A 299 -13.80 -5.43 -5.99
N ASN A 300 -14.97 -6.17 -6.10
CA ASN A 300 -16.35 -6.02 -6.83
C ASN A 300 -17.74 -5.22 -6.41
N SER A 301 -18.15 -3.96 -6.83
CA SER A 301 -19.46 -3.07 -6.51
C SER A 301 -21.92 -2.76 -8.28
N PRO A 302 -23.33 -2.62 -7.94
CA PRO A 302 -24.51 -2.56 -8.89
C PRO A 302 -25.55 -1.39 -8.65
N LYS A 303 -26.84 -1.66 -8.32
CA LYS A 303 -27.91 -0.69 -7.98
C LYS A 303 -28.88 -1.21 -6.88
N PRO A 304 -29.78 -0.37 -6.29
CA PRO A 304 -30.65 -0.75 -5.16
C PRO A 304 -31.89 -1.59 -5.54
N ASN A 305 -32.37 -2.42 -4.61
CA ASN A 305 -33.77 -2.88 -4.47
C ASN A 305 -33.98 -3.61 -3.12
N GLU A 306 -35.22 -4.00 -2.77
CA GLU A 306 -35.52 -4.76 -1.53
C GLU A 306 -34.82 -6.13 -1.50
N VAL A 307 -34.32 -6.54 -0.32
CA VAL A 307 -33.69 -7.86 -0.13
C VAL A 307 -34.63 -8.82 0.56
N ARG A 308 -35.36 -9.60 -0.24
CA ARG A 308 -35.59 -10.99 0.14
C ARG A 308 -34.28 -11.74 -0.09
N PHE A 309 -33.62 -12.16 0.99
CA PHE A 309 -32.53 -13.12 0.86
C PHE A 309 -33.10 -14.42 0.30
N GLU A 310 -32.60 -14.87 -0.84
CA GLU A 310 -32.78 -16.27 -1.25
C GLU A 310 -32.24 -17.17 -0.12
N GLU A 311 -32.85 -18.34 0.09
CA GLU A 311 -32.52 -19.18 1.26
C GLU A 311 -31.02 -19.55 1.30
N ALA A 312 -30.41 -19.77 0.12
CA ALA A 312 -28.97 -20.01 -0.04
C ALA A 312 -28.07 -18.81 0.37
N VAL A 313 -28.59 -17.58 0.40
CA VAL A 313 -27.87 -16.40 0.92
C VAL A 313 -28.05 -16.29 2.44
N LYS A 314 -29.24 -16.59 2.96
CA LYS A 314 -29.48 -16.66 4.42
C LYS A 314 -28.64 -17.76 5.06
N GLU A 315 -28.52 -18.93 4.42
CA GLU A 315 -27.71 -20.06 4.88
C GLU A 315 -26.20 -19.73 4.88
N LYS A 316 -25.72 -19.00 3.86
CA LYS A 316 -24.33 -18.50 3.82
C LYS A 316 -24.06 -17.46 4.90
N LEU A 317 -24.99 -16.52 5.12
CA LEU A 317 -24.88 -15.55 6.21
C LEU A 317 -24.87 -16.25 7.58
N SER A 318 -25.70 -17.27 7.81
CA SER A 318 -25.67 -18.05 9.06
C SER A 318 -24.28 -18.60 9.30
N LYS A 319 -23.74 -19.37 8.34
CA LYS A 319 -22.41 -20.00 8.46
C LYS A 319 -21.30 -18.97 8.73
N ILE A 320 -21.35 -17.79 8.13
CA ILE A 320 -20.39 -16.71 8.41
C ILE A 320 -20.55 -16.16 9.84
N VAL A 321 -21.78 -16.01 10.35
CA VAL A 321 -22.04 -15.59 11.74
C VAL A 321 -21.63 -16.69 12.73
N ASP A 322 -21.88 -17.96 12.40
CA ASP A 322 -21.48 -19.14 13.17
C ASP A 322 -19.94 -19.25 13.22
N ASP A 323 -19.24 -19.08 12.10
CA ASP A 323 -17.77 -19.04 12.02
C ASP A 323 -17.18 -17.87 12.83
N ILE A 324 -17.81 -16.68 12.81
CA ILE A 324 -17.40 -15.53 13.64
C ILE A 324 -17.63 -15.81 15.13
N ASN A 325 -18.78 -16.39 15.49
CA ASN A 325 -19.11 -16.77 16.86
C ASN A 325 -18.09 -17.79 17.41
N LEU A 326 -17.72 -18.80 16.61
CA LEU A 326 -16.69 -19.78 16.92
C LEU A 326 -15.28 -19.16 17.01
N ALA A 327 -14.87 -18.36 16.02
CA ALA A 327 -13.52 -17.80 15.95
C ALA A 327 -13.21 -16.76 17.03
N TYR A 328 -14.21 -16.02 17.49
CA TYR A 328 -14.05 -14.96 18.51
C TYR A 328 -14.65 -15.32 19.88
N ASN A 329 -15.17 -16.55 20.04
CA ASN A 329 -15.89 -17.04 21.21
C ASN A 329 -16.99 -16.04 21.66
N LYS A 330 -17.95 -15.82 20.77
CA LYS A 330 -19.10 -14.92 20.92
C LYS A 330 -20.41 -15.64 20.58
N GLU A 331 -21.51 -15.05 21.03
CA GLU A 331 -22.87 -15.50 20.73
C GLU A 331 -23.65 -14.28 20.20
N PHE A 332 -23.27 -13.81 19.00
CA PHE A 332 -24.01 -12.77 18.30
C PHE A 332 -25.30 -13.36 17.71
N ASP A 333 -26.44 -12.75 18.05
CA ASP A 333 -27.75 -13.13 17.52
C ASP A 333 -27.83 -12.88 16.01
N PHE A 334 -28.31 -13.87 15.26
CA PHE A 334 -28.35 -13.85 13.81
C PHE A 334 -29.25 -12.74 13.24
N ASP A 335 -30.39 -12.48 13.88
CA ASP A 335 -31.36 -11.47 13.45
C ASP A 335 -30.83 -10.06 13.74
N VAL A 336 -30.13 -9.86 14.86
CA VAL A 336 -29.42 -8.62 15.19
C VAL A 336 -28.30 -8.35 14.19
N VAL A 337 -27.42 -9.33 13.92
CA VAL A 337 -26.34 -9.17 12.94
C VAL A 337 -26.90 -8.91 11.55
N THR A 338 -27.97 -9.60 11.14
CA THR A 338 -28.65 -9.36 9.86
C THR A 338 -29.21 -7.94 9.78
N LYS A 339 -29.84 -7.42 10.85
CA LYS A 339 -30.34 -6.02 10.91
C LYS A 339 -29.22 -5.00 10.80
N SER A 340 -28.08 -5.22 11.49
CA SER A 340 -26.90 -4.35 11.36
C SER A 340 -26.27 -4.42 9.96
N ALA A 341 -26.18 -5.60 9.35
CA ALA A 341 -25.69 -5.75 7.97
C ALA A 341 -26.61 -5.04 6.95
N LEU A 342 -27.93 -5.09 7.16
CA LEU A 342 -28.90 -4.33 6.36
C LEU A 342 -28.78 -2.81 6.57
N GLN A 343 -28.50 -2.33 7.78
CA GLN A 343 -28.24 -0.91 8.04
C GLN A 343 -27.01 -0.40 7.28
N VAL A 344 -25.89 -1.13 7.35
CA VAL A 344 -24.65 -0.82 6.60
C VAL A 344 -24.93 -0.82 5.09
N ARG A 345 -25.67 -1.81 4.59
CA ARG A 345 -26.12 -1.87 3.20
C ARG A 345 -26.95 -0.66 2.79
N ASP A 346 -27.85 -0.20 3.65
CA ASP A 346 -28.73 0.93 3.34
C ASP A 346 -28.05 2.29 3.52
N LEU A 347 -26.85 2.36 4.12
CA LEU A 347 -25.93 3.49 4.02
C LEU A 347 -25.17 3.45 2.68
N LEU A 348 -24.61 2.29 2.32
CA LEU A 348 -23.92 2.07 1.03
C LEU A 348 -24.80 2.44 -0.18
N LEU A 349 -26.09 2.10 -0.13
CA LEU A 349 -27.06 2.44 -1.20
C LEU A 349 -27.44 3.93 -1.26
N LYS A 350 -26.90 4.76 -0.37
CA LYS A 350 -27.04 6.23 -0.36
C LYS A 350 -25.74 6.97 -0.67
N ASP A 351 -24.57 6.31 -0.60
CA ASP A 351 -23.29 6.92 -0.95
C ASP A 351 -23.26 7.29 -2.45
N SER A 352 -23.14 8.59 -2.73
CA SER A 352 -23.06 9.12 -4.09
C SER A 352 -21.79 8.67 -4.82
N LYS A 353 -20.65 8.50 -4.13
CA LYS A 353 -19.42 7.94 -4.73
C LYS A 353 -19.71 6.53 -5.24
N LEU A 354 -20.40 5.71 -4.43
CA LEU A 354 -20.71 4.32 -4.74
C LEU A 354 -21.73 4.20 -5.88
N ILE A 355 -22.79 5.01 -5.81
CA ILE A 355 -23.84 5.10 -6.84
C ILE A 355 -23.25 5.53 -8.19
N ASP A 356 -22.31 6.48 -8.21
CA ASP A 356 -21.68 6.96 -9.44
C ASP A 356 -20.55 6.04 -9.92
N SER A 357 -19.81 5.38 -9.02
CA SER A 357 -18.92 4.27 -9.38
C SER A 357 -19.70 3.16 -10.10
N ALA A 358 -20.82 2.72 -9.54
CA ALA A 358 -21.61 1.61 -10.07
C ALA A 358 -22.38 1.92 -11.38
N LYS A 359 -22.56 3.19 -11.74
CA LYS A 359 -23.11 3.58 -13.06
C LYS A 359 -22.06 3.53 -14.17
N ASN A 360 -20.79 3.72 -13.84
CA ASN A 360 -19.73 4.02 -14.80
C ASN A 360 -18.64 2.93 -14.90
N ASN A 361 -18.50 2.09 -13.87
CA ASN A 361 -17.46 1.07 -13.76
C ASN A 361 -18.01 -0.35 -13.98
N SER A 362 -17.13 -1.30 -14.28
CA SER A 362 -17.52 -2.71 -14.47
C SER A 362 -17.81 -3.41 -13.14
N ILE A 363 -18.30 -4.66 -13.22
CA ILE A 363 -18.31 -5.56 -12.06
C ILE A 363 -16.93 -6.20 -11.73
N ASN A 364 -15.81 -5.54 -12.10
CA ASN A 364 -14.47 -5.73 -11.51
C ASN A 364 -13.71 -4.43 -11.10
N ASP A 365 -14.26 -3.23 -11.34
CA ASP A 365 -13.74 -1.96 -10.74
C ASP A 365 -14.69 -1.28 -9.71
N PHE A 366 -16.03 -1.49 -9.74
CA PHE A 366 -16.98 -0.93 -8.73
C PHE A 366 -16.45 -0.98 -7.23
N ARG A 367 -15.78 -2.03 -6.65
CA ARG A 367 -15.57 -2.24 -5.16
C ARG A 367 -14.23 -2.01 -4.55
N PHE A 368 -13.25 -1.55 -5.32
CA PHE A 368 -12.28 -0.69 -4.68
C PHE A 368 -13.04 0.43 -3.91
N ALA A 369 -14.21 0.88 -4.40
CA ALA A 369 -15.15 1.70 -3.60
C ALA A 369 -16.14 0.97 -2.65
N TYR A 370 -16.41 -0.35 -2.68
CA TYR A 370 -17.37 -1.00 -1.74
C TYR A 370 -16.69 -1.35 -0.45
N PHE A 371 -15.48 -1.92 -0.45
CA PHE A 371 -14.90 -2.30 0.83
C PHE A 371 -14.40 -1.04 1.55
N ASP A 372 -13.86 -0.06 0.81
CA ASP A 372 -13.67 1.32 1.29
C ASP A 372 -14.98 1.92 1.84
N ALA A 373 -16.08 1.93 1.08
CA ALA A 373 -17.36 2.46 1.57
C ALA A 373 -18.06 1.59 2.62
N VAL A 374 -17.75 0.28 2.73
CA VAL A 374 -18.24 -0.63 3.77
C VAL A 374 -17.51 -0.31 5.06
N GLU A 375 -16.21 0.00 5.02
CA GLU A 375 -15.49 0.53 6.17
C GLU A 375 -16.03 1.91 6.57
N GLU A 376 -16.24 2.84 5.62
CA GLU A 376 -16.91 4.13 5.90
C GLU A 376 -18.33 3.94 6.49
N ALA A 377 -19.16 3.05 5.92
CA ALA A 377 -20.54 2.79 6.36
C ALA A 377 -20.64 1.93 7.64
N LEU A 378 -19.65 1.10 7.94
CA LEU A 378 -19.53 0.41 9.24
C LEU A 378 -19.19 1.41 10.34
N VAL A 379 -18.27 2.34 10.07
CA VAL A 379 -17.95 3.43 11.00
C VAL A 379 -19.14 4.38 11.14
N GLU A 380 -19.73 4.87 10.06
CA GLU A 380 -20.92 5.74 10.10
C GLU A 380 -22.10 5.05 10.79
N GLY A 381 -22.39 3.79 10.47
CA GLY A 381 -23.47 3.03 11.12
C GLY A 381 -23.20 2.79 12.61
N TYR A 382 -21.94 2.55 13.00
CA TYR A 382 -21.55 2.43 14.41
C TYR A 382 -21.64 3.77 15.15
N GLU A 383 -21.16 4.87 14.57
CA GLU A 383 -21.21 6.21 15.15
C GLU A 383 -22.65 6.72 15.27
N GLN A 384 -23.47 6.60 14.21
CA GLN A 384 -24.89 6.94 14.25
C GLN A 384 -25.65 6.15 15.33
N ASN A 385 -25.42 4.84 15.44
CA ASN A 385 -26.02 4.02 16.50
C ASN A 385 -25.51 4.43 17.88
N SER A 386 -24.20 4.62 18.05
CA SER A 386 -23.56 5.01 19.31
C SER A 386 -24.09 6.34 19.82
N ASP A 387 -24.19 7.36 18.97
CA ASP A 387 -24.70 8.69 19.32
C ASP A 387 -26.20 8.66 19.58
N PHE A 388 -26.98 7.95 18.77
CA PHE A 388 -28.42 7.79 18.95
C PHE A 388 -28.75 7.08 20.28
N PHE A 389 -28.09 5.95 20.58
CA PHE A 389 -28.25 5.27 21.86
C PHE A 389 -27.73 6.13 23.02
N SER A 390 -26.63 6.87 22.84
CA SER A 390 -26.12 7.81 23.87
C SER A 390 -27.11 8.94 24.15
N ILE A 391 -27.78 9.49 23.14
CA ILE A 391 -28.85 10.49 23.33
C ILE A 391 -30.01 9.88 24.12
N LEU A 392 -30.46 8.67 23.76
CA LEU A 392 -31.56 7.99 24.44
C LEU A 392 -31.22 7.54 25.87
N LEU A 393 -29.96 7.20 26.16
CA LEU A 393 -29.52 6.82 27.51
C LEU A 393 -29.33 8.03 28.43
N ASN A 394 -29.01 9.21 27.88
CA ASN A 394 -28.79 10.44 28.65
C ASN A 394 -30.04 11.37 28.73
N ASP A 395 -30.97 11.32 27.77
CA ASP A 395 -32.22 12.09 27.77
C ASP A 395 -33.44 11.18 27.99
N GLY A 396 -33.83 11.07 29.26
CA GLY A 396 -34.94 10.22 29.69
C GLY A 396 -36.34 10.69 29.28
N GLU A 397 -36.51 11.92 28.78
CA GLU A 397 -37.79 12.35 28.19
C GLU A 397 -37.86 11.98 26.70
N ARG A 398 -36.80 12.25 25.92
CA ARG A 398 -36.74 11.83 24.51
C ARG A 398 -36.82 10.32 24.36
N ASN A 399 -36.20 9.57 25.27
CA ASN A 399 -36.33 8.11 25.32
C ASN A 399 -37.80 7.68 25.47
N LYS A 400 -38.50 8.21 26.46
CA LYS A 400 -39.93 7.90 26.69
C LYS A 400 -40.82 8.33 25.52
N GLN A 401 -40.54 9.48 24.89
CA GLN A 401 -41.29 9.94 23.72
C GLN A 401 -41.08 9.02 22.52
N LEU A 402 -39.84 8.61 22.23
CA LEU A 402 -39.53 7.81 21.05
C LEU A 402 -39.86 6.33 21.22
N MET A 403 -39.45 5.72 22.33
CA MET A 403 -39.72 4.31 22.62
C MET A 403 -41.18 4.06 23.03
N GLY A 404 -41.87 5.09 23.53
CA GLY A 404 -43.31 5.04 23.83
C GLY A 404 -44.19 4.80 22.60
N VAL A 405 -43.72 5.12 21.39
CA VAL A 405 -44.45 4.86 20.13
C VAL A 405 -44.71 3.36 19.92
N PHE A 406 -43.78 2.51 20.34
CA PHE A 406 -43.88 1.05 20.19
C PHE A 406 -44.63 0.37 21.34
N LEU A 407 -45.04 1.11 22.38
CA LEU A 407 -45.56 0.52 23.62
C LEU A 407 -46.85 -0.29 23.41
N GLU A 408 -47.78 0.23 22.61
CA GLU A 408 -49.06 -0.46 22.35
C GLU A 408 -48.89 -1.65 21.39
N ASP A 409 -48.03 -1.52 20.38
CA ASP A 409 -47.73 -2.60 19.42
C ASP A 409 -46.98 -3.75 20.09
N ILE A 410 -45.93 -3.47 20.88
CA ILE A 410 -45.19 -4.48 21.64
C ILE A 410 -46.11 -5.14 22.68
N TYR A 411 -46.93 -4.37 23.39
CA TYR A 411 -47.88 -4.92 24.36
C TYR A 411 -48.89 -5.86 23.70
N ASN A 412 -49.49 -5.46 22.57
CA ASN A 412 -50.45 -6.28 21.86
C ASN A 412 -49.77 -7.52 21.24
N SER A 413 -48.63 -7.37 20.58
CA SER A 413 -47.86 -8.47 20.00
C SER A 413 -47.47 -9.53 21.04
N LEU A 414 -46.91 -9.13 22.18
CA LEU A 414 -46.56 -10.05 23.28
C LEU A 414 -47.79 -10.71 23.92
N LYS A 415 -48.96 -10.06 23.84
CA LYS A 415 -50.24 -10.57 24.37
C LYS A 415 -51.01 -11.44 23.37
N THR A 416 -50.63 -11.41 22.09
CA THR A 416 -51.15 -12.29 21.02
C THR A 416 -50.34 -13.59 20.90
N VAL A 417 -49.19 -13.71 21.58
CA VAL A 417 -48.47 -14.98 21.75
C VAL A 417 -49.14 -15.80 22.87
N VAL A 418 -50.18 -16.56 22.50
CA VAL A 418 -50.89 -17.56 23.31
C VAL A 418 -51.15 -18.81 22.46
#